data_AF-A0A7C1T3J0-F1
#
_entry.id   AF-A0A7C1T3J0-F1
#
_cell.length_a   1.000
_cell.length_b   1.000
_cell.length_c   1.000
_cell.angle_alpha   90.00
_cell.angle_beta   90.00
_cell.angle_gamma   90.00
#
_symmetry.space_group_name_H-M   'P 1'
#
loop_
_entity.id
_entity.type
_entity.pdbx_description
1 polymer ?
#
loop_
_entity_poly.entity_id
_entity_poly.type
_entity_poly.pdbx_seq_one_letter_code
_entity_poly.pdbx_strand_id
1 'polypeptide(L)'
;MKLFIRTSLLVIFLVSATLLPLYAEDLMVEYLEGILEVGQGSNWIEVDIGDTIPQNSYLRLSDNGLAELSAGAITITLNQDGTFSIKNLLTSGREVAAWNISSLVNSKLARLISPDQQQGTAVMGVRGAAAGDEELTWVEEGEEYLEQGKELIRTGDYKEAREVLQEGADYSFSDEEKEEYNFYIASAYALEGKSAPALLMLTNMKTESSTPYYSDYVLLKGKLLIEGLAYKKALLLFDQYLKKPDRSETTQLIYFLSALCNQRLENRRDAISNLEAAYEINNSSEYGRAARRMMDNL
;
A
#
# COMPACT_ATOMS: atom_id res chain seq x y z
N MET A 1 -74.03 -11.60 37.50
CA MET A 1 -73.82 -11.97 36.10
C MET A 1 -72.78 -11.02 35.50
N LYS A 2 -71.57 -11.53 35.28
CA LYS A 2 -70.49 -11.13 34.35
C LYS A 2 -70.19 -9.64 34.06
N LEU A 3 -68.90 -9.30 34.34
CA LEU A 3 -67.93 -8.57 33.49
C LEU A 3 -68.16 -7.04 33.26
N PHE A 4 -67.17 -6.15 33.13
CA PHE A 4 -65.72 -6.23 32.97
C PHE A 4 -65.11 -4.88 33.42
N ILE A 5 -63.99 -4.94 34.13
CA ILE A 5 -63.12 -3.80 34.48
C ILE A 5 -62.36 -3.34 33.22
N ARG A 6 -62.33 -2.04 32.93
CA ARG A 6 -61.33 -1.43 32.03
C ARG A 6 -60.77 -0.15 32.65
N THR A 7 -59.76 -0.34 33.49
CA THR A 7 -58.75 0.65 33.85
C THR A 7 -57.86 0.91 32.62
N SER A 8 -57.94 2.11 32.04
CA SER A 8 -56.96 2.58 31.06
C SER A 8 -55.71 3.04 31.79
N LEU A 9 -54.69 2.18 31.80
CA LEU A 9 -53.34 2.50 32.27
C LEU A 9 -52.64 3.34 31.18
N LEU A 10 -52.30 4.57 31.51
CA LEU A 10 -51.50 5.46 30.67
C LEU A 10 -50.03 5.05 30.84
N VAL A 11 -49.54 4.21 29.92
CA VAL A 11 -48.13 3.79 29.88
C VAL A 11 -47.33 4.90 29.18
N ILE A 12 -46.61 5.68 29.99
CA ILE A 12 -45.57 6.61 29.52
C ILE A 12 -44.42 5.74 28.99
N PHE A 13 -44.34 5.59 27.67
CA PHE A 13 -43.20 4.99 27.01
C PHE A 13 -42.08 6.04 26.96
N LEU A 14 -41.29 6.12 28.02
CA LEU A 14 -40.05 6.89 28.06
C LEU A 14 -39.07 6.21 27.11
N VAL A 15 -38.98 6.69 25.88
CA VAL A 15 -37.93 6.32 24.93
C VAL A 15 -36.61 6.81 25.52
N SER A 16 -35.96 5.93 26.28
CA SER A 16 -34.54 6.00 26.56
C SER A 16 -33.81 5.97 25.23
N ALA A 17 -33.53 7.15 24.68
CA ALA A 17 -32.47 7.31 23.69
C ALA A 17 -31.18 6.94 24.42
N THR A 18 -30.81 5.67 24.36
CA THR A 18 -29.46 5.24 24.70
C THR A 18 -28.52 5.97 23.74
N LEU A 19 -27.95 7.07 24.23
CA LEU A 19 -26.70 7.60 23.74
C LEU A 19 -25.70 6.44 23.84
N LEU A 20 -25.57 5.67 22.77
CA LEU A 20 -24.47 4.72 22.67
C LEU A 20 -23.21 5.57 22.79
N PRO A 21 -22.36 5.36 23.81
CA PRO A 21 -21.06 6.00 23.81
C PRO A 21 -20.38 5.53 22.52
N LEU A 22 -20.11 6.49 21.63
CA LEU A 22 -19.15 6.28 20.55
C LEU A 22 -17.86 5.89 21.26
N TYR A 23 -17.53 4.60 21.24
CA TYR A 23 -16.25 4.12 21.74
C TYR A 23 -15.17 4.89 20.97
N ALA A 24 -14.27 5.53 21.70
CA ALA A 24 -13.04 6.02 21.10
C ALA A 24 -12.36 4.81 20.46
N GLU A 25 -11.99 4.91 19.19
CA GLU A 25 -11.25 3.86 18.51
C GLU A 25 -9.81 3.95 19.02
N ASP A 26 -9.48 3.12 20.01
CA ASP A 26 -8.11 2.92 20.46
C ASP A 26 -7.30 2.26 19.35
N LEU A 27 -6.03 2.66 19.21
CA LEU A 27 -5.11 2.07 18.23
C LEU A 27 -4.37 0.89 18.87
N MET A 28 -4.35 -0.26 18.21
CA MET A 28 -3.51 -1.39 18.60
C MET A 28 -2.18 -1.37 17.86
N VAL A 29 -1.08 -1.66 18.55
CA VAL A 29 0.25 -1.81 17.92
C VAL A 29 0.37 -3.20 17.31
N GLU A 30 0.46 -3.28 15.98
CA GLU A 30 0.55 -4.55 15.23
C GLU A 30 1.99 -4.91 14.85
N TYR A 31 2.83 -3.90 14.66
CA TYR A 31 4.23 -4.04 14.30
C TYR A 31 5.03 -2.89 14.89
N LEU A 32 6.25 -3.20 15.35
CA LEU A 32 7.17 -2.21 15.87
C LEU A 32 8.63 -2.60 15.58
N GLU A 33 9.35 -1.66 14.97
CA GLU A 33 10.80 -1.57 14.92
C GLU A 33 11.21 -0.17 15.42
N GLY A 34 12.26 -0.08 16.23
CA GLY A 34 12.62 1.15 16.95
C GLY A 34 11.81 1.33 18.25
N ILE A 35 11.64 2.58 18.70
CA ILE A 35 11.00 2.90 19.99
C ILE A 35 9.72 3.69 19.73
N LEU A 36 8.58 3.14 20.18
CA LEU A 36 7.29 3.80 20.17
C LEU A 36 6.85 4.12 21.60
N GLU A 37 6.47 5.38 21.84
CA GLU A 37 6.05 5.85 23.16
C GLU A 37 4.73 6.61 23.08
N VAL A 38 3.87 6.44 24.09
CA VAL A 38 2.65 7.23 24.27
C VAL A 38 2.84 8.33 25.32
N GLY A 39 2.37 9.53 25.00
CA GLY A 39 2.37 10.66 25.92
C GLY A 39 1.28 10.52 26.99
N GLN A 40 1.69 10.49 28.26
CA GLN A 40 0.80 10.51 29.42
C GLN A 40 1.20 11.66 30.36
N GLY A 41 0.47 12.77 30.29
CA GLY A 41 0.80 13.99 31.05
C GLY A 41 2.12 14.60 30.59
N SER A 42 3.11 14.63 31.47
CA SER A 42 4.48 15.08 31.17
C SER A 42 5.45 13.96 30.82
N ASN A 43 4.99 12.70 30.85
CA ASN A 43 5.84 11.52 30.69
C ASN A 43 5.57 10.84 29.35
N TRP A 44 6.60 10.14 28.85
CA TRP A 44 6.52 9.24 27.72
C TRP A 44 6.69 7.82 28.24
N ILE A 45 5.79 6.92 27.82
CA ILE A 45 5.80 5.53 28.23
C ILE A 45 5.93 4.70 26.96
N GLU A 46 6.95 3.85 26.91
CA GLU A 46 7.16 2.90 25.82
C GLU A 46 5.97 1.94 25.73
N VAL A 47 5.60 1.60 24.50
CA VAL A 47 4.51 0.67 24.20
C VAL A 47 5.03 -0.44 23.29
N ASP A 48 4.53 -1.65 23.52
CA ASP A 48 4.92 -2.85 22.82
C ASP A 48 3.85 -3.31 21.82
N ILE A 49 4.20 -4.26 20.96
CA ILE A 49 3.24 -4.94 20.09
C ILE A 49 2.14 -5.58 20.93
N GLY A 50 0.88 -5.36 20.55
CA GLY A 50 -0.32 -5.80 21.25
C GLY A 50 -0.88 -4.76 22.23
N ASP A 51 -0.14 -3.70 22.54
CA ASP A 51 -0.67 -2.62 23.39
C ASP A 51 -1.72 -1.78 22.66
N THR A 52 -2.63 -1.21 23.44
CA THR A 52 -3.68 -0.30 22.95
C THR A 52 -3.42 1.13 23.40
N ILE A 53 -3.61 2.06 22.48
CA ILE A 53 -3.22 3.45 22.63
C ILE A 53 -4.48 4.33 22.52
N PRO A 54 -4.78 5.15 23.54
CA PRO A 54 -5.98 5.99 23.54
C PRO A 54 -5.99 7.03 22.41
N GLN A 55 -7.13 7.19 21.73
CA GLN A 55 -7.30 8.08 20.58
C GLN A 55 -6.89 9.55 20.79
N ASN A 56 -6.98 10.04 22.03
CA ASN A 56 -6.71 11.44 22.38
C ASN A 56 -5.26 11.66 22.86
N SER A 57 -4.36 10.70 22.64
CA SER A 57 -2.96 10.79 23.04
C SER A 57 -2.05 11.24 21.88
N TYR A 58 -0.79 11.48 22.23
CA TYR A 58 0.30 11.69 21.29
C TYR A 58 1.20 10.47 21.28
N LEU A 59 1.67 10.09 20.10
CA LEU A 59 2.67 9.06 19.91
C LEU A 59 4.00 9.70 19.55
N ARG A 60 5.09 9.12 20.02
CA ARG A 60 6.44 9.44 19.58
C ARG A 60 7.09 8.18 19.04
N LEU A 61 7.52 8.24 17.79
CA LEU A 61 8.36 7.22 17.17
C LEU A 61 9.79 7.77 17.08
N SER A 62 10.76 6.95 17.45
CA SER A 62 12.18 7.30 17.40
C SER A 62 13.06 6.11 17.07
N ASP A 63 14.34 6.39 16.84
CA ASP A 63 15.38 5.42 16.45
C ASP A 63 15.20 4.86 15.03
N ASN A 64 14.85 5.75 14.09
CA ASN A 64 14.50 5.39 12.72
C ASN A 64 13.37 4.34 12.66
N GLY A 65 12.41 4.48 13.58
CA GLY A 65 11.43 3.45 13.84
C GLY A 65 10.41 3.28 12.71
N LEU A 66 9.77 2.11 12.72
CA LEU A 66 8.67 1.74 11.87
C LEU A 66 7.59 1.10 12.74
N ALA A 67 6.39 1.68 12.75
CA ALA A 67 5.27 1.14 13.51
C ALA A 67 4.04 0.95 12.62
N GLU A 68 3.30 -0.12 12.84
CA GLU A 68 1.97 -0.34 12.27
C GLU A 68 0.93 -0.33 13.37
N LEU A 69 -0.10 0.49 13.19
CA LEU A 69 -1.16 0.70 14.16
C LEU A 69 -2.52 0.42 13.50
N SER A 70 -3.39 -0.32 14.17
CA SER A 70 -4.72 -0.66 13.65
C SER A 70 -5.83 -0.09 14.53
N ALA A 71 -6.90 0.39 13.89
CA ALA A 71 -8.16 0.77 14.53
C ALA A 71 -9.32 0.35 13.63
N GLY A 72 -9.91 -0.82 13.93
CA GLY A 72 -10.99 -1.38 13.13
C GLY A 72 -10.54 -1.66 11.69
N ALA A 73 -11.05 -0.89 10.73
CA ALA A 73 -10.72 -1.03 9.30
C ALA A 73 -9.56 -0.14 8.84
N ILE A 74 -8.97 0.65 9.74
CA ILE A 74 -7.90 1.61 9.42
C ILE A 74 -6.57 1.04 9.89
N THR A 75 -5.61 0.94 8.98
CA THR A 75 -4.21 0.65 9.29
C THR A 75 -3.38 1.91 9.03
N ILE A 76 -2.50 2.26 9.97
CA ILE A 76 -1.63 3.42 9.90
C ILE A 76 -0.19 2.94 10.05
N THR A 77 0.63 3.22 9.05
CA THR A 77 2.07 2.93 9.11
C THR A 77 2.85 4.21 9.38
N LEU A 78 3.58 4.26 10.50
CA LEU A 78 4.51 5.34 10.82
C LEU A 78 5.91 4.90 10.41
N ASN A 79 6.54 5.61 9.48
CA ASN A 79 7.84 5.22 8.90
C ASN A 79 8.89 6.35 9.02
N GLN A 80 8.69 7.24 9.97
CA GLN A 80 9.58 8.36 10.22
C GLN A 80 9.49 8.76 11.69
N ASP A 81 10.64 9.10 12.25
CA ASP A 81 10.73 9.65 13.59
C ASP A 81 9.92 10.94 13.70
N GLY A 82 9.28 11.11 14.85
CA GLY A 82 8.46 12.29 15.10
C GLY A 82 7.44 12.10 16.22
N THR A 83 6.70 13.17 16.47
CA THR A 83 5.57 13.16 17.40
C THR A 83 4.28 13.38 16.63
N PHE A 84 3.32 12.49 16.85
CA PHE A 84 2.09 12.41 16.08
C PHE A 84 0.87 12.51 17.00
N SER A 85 -0.12 13.30 16.59
CA SER A 85 -1.43 13.26 17.23
C SER A 85 -2.25 12.11 16.63
N ILE A 86 -2.71 11.18 17.45
CA ILE A 86 -3.50 10.03 16.98
C ILE A 86 -4.78 10.47 16.28
N LYS A 87 -5.46 11.49 16.81
CA LYS A 87 -6.63 12.08 16.16
C LYS A 87 -6.33 12.53 14.73
N ASN A 88 -5.19 13.17 14.51
CA ASN A 88 -4.79 13.63 13.17
C ASN A 88 -4.37 12.47 12.28
N LEU A 89 -3.71 11.45 12.84
CA LEU A 89 -3.34 10.22 12.13
C LEU A 89 -4.60 9.50 11.63
N LEU A 90 -5.59 9.25 12.49
CA LEU A 90 -6.86 8.62 12.12
C LEU A 90 -7.64 9.43 11.07
N THR A 91 -7.66 10.75 11.22
CA THR A 91 -8.33 11.64 10.25
C THR A 91 -7.64 11.55 8.89
N SER A 92 -6.31 11.66 8.86
CA SER A 92 -5.52 11.58 7.63
C SER A 92 -5.59 10.19 6.99
N GLY A 93 -5.55 9.13 7.80
CA GLY A 93 -5.67 7.74 7.34
C GLY A 93 -7.02 7.47 6.68
N ARG A 94 -8.13 7.98 7.24
CA ARG A 94 -9.47 7.91 6.62
C ARG A 94 -9.54 8.66 5.30
N GLU A 95 -8.93 9.84 5.22
CA GLU A 95 -8.84 10.61 3.98
C GLU A 95 -8.07 9.86 2.89
N VAL A 96 -6.93 9.26 3.23
CA VAL A 96 -6.13 8.47 2.29
C VAL A 96 -6.88 7.20 1.86
N ALA A 97 -7.52 6.50 2.78
CA ALA A 97 -8.35 5.32 2.47
C ALA A 97 -9.48 5.68 1.48
N ALA A 98 -10.08 6.87 1.62
CA ALA A 98 -11.13 7.34 0.71
C ALA A 98 -10.65 7.59 -0.73
N TRP A 99 -9.34 7.74 -0.96
CA TRP A 99 -8.78 7.87 -2.32
C TRP A 99 -8.71 6.54 -3.07
N ASN A 100 -8.88 5.41 -2.37
CA ASN A 100 -8.88 4.06 -2.95
C ASN A 100 -7.60 3.73 -3.76
N ILE A 101 -6.46 4.32 -3.37
CA ILE A 101 -5.15 4.10 -4.02
C ILE A 101 -4.78 2.62 -4.00
N SER A 102 -5.07 1.92 -2.90
CA SER A 102 -4.76 0.51 -2.73
C SER A 102 -5.43 -0.34 -3.82
N SER A 103 -6.69 -0.08 -4.13
CA SER A 103 -7.39 -0.78 -5.22
C SER A 103 -6.76 -0.48 -6.58
N LEU A 104 -6.42 0.79 -6.85
CA LEU A 104 -5.81 1.19 -8.12
C LEU A 104 -4.46 0.48 -8.35
N VAL A 105 -3.56 0.56 -7.37
CA VAL A 105 -2.21 -0.01 -7.48
C VAL A 105 -2.25 -1.55 -7.41
N ASN A 106 -3.04 -2.14 -6.50
CA ASN A 106 -3.13 -3.60 -6.40
C ASN A 106 -3.76 -4.21 -7.66
N SER A 107 -4.75 -3.54 -8.28
CA SER A 107 -5.31 -4.03 -9.55
C SER A 107 -4.28 -4.07 -10.67
N LYS A 108 -3.33 -3.13 -10.67
CA LYS A 108 -2.25 -3.08 -11.63
C LYS A 108 -1.19 -4.14 -11.34
N LEU A 109 -0.75 -4.26 -10.09
CA LEU A 109 0.17 -5.32 -9.66
C LEU A 109 -0.41 -6.71 -9.99
N ALA A 110 -1.70 -6.93 -9.72
CA ALA A 110 -2.37 -8.18 -10.05
C ALA A 110 -2.33 -8.50 -11.55
N ARG A 111 -2.48 -7.52 -12.45
CA ARG A 111 -2.36 -7.73 -13.91
C ARG A 111 -0.94 -8.03 -14.38
N LEU A 112 0.06 -7.58 -13.64
CA LEU A 112 1.46 -7.82 -13.98
C LEU A 112 1.93 -9.18 -13.46
N ILE A 113 1.40 -9.57 -12.30
CA ILE A 113 1.55 -10.92 -11.74
C ILE A 113 0.71 -11.94 -12.54
N SER A 114 -0.40 -11.51 -13.15
CA SER A 114 -1.29 -12.33 -13.98
C SER A 114 -1.32 -11.82 -15.42
N PRO A 115 -0.32 -12.13 -16.27
CA PRO A 115 -0.40 -11.89 -17.70
C PRO A 115 -1.40 -12.90 -18.30
N ASP A 116 -2.70 -12.68 -18.10
CA ASP A 116 -3.66 -13.75 -18.37
C ASP A 116 -3.90 -13.99 -19.86
N GLN A 117 -4.21 -15.25 -20.11
CA GLN A 117 -4.69 -15.85 -21.34
C GLN A 117 -5.78 -15.01 -22.03
N GLN A 118 -5.43 -14.22 -23.04
CA GLN A 118 -6.31 -13.92 -24.19
C GLN A 118 -5.56 -13.26 -25.35
N GLN A 119 -4.75 -14.06 -26.05
CA GLN A 119 -4.88 -14.27 -27.50
C GLN A 119 -3.92 -15.38 -27.90
N GLY A 120 -4.49 -16.49 -28.38
CA GLY A 120 -3.73 -17.49 -29.12
C GLY A 120 -3.15 -16.86 -30.38
N THR A 121 -1.92 -16.37 -30.28
CA THR A 121 -0.95 -16.40 -31.35
C THR A 121 0.36 -16.79 -30.72
N ALA A 122 0.83 -17.98 -31.08
CA ALA A 122 2.17 -18.44 -30.78
C ALA A 122 3.18 -17.31 -31.05
N VAL A 123 3.78 -16.79 -29.98
CA VAL A 123 5.11 -16.22 -30.03
C VAL A 123 5.98 -17.09 -29.13
N MET A 124 6.10 -18.34 -29.56
CA MET A 124 7.25 -19.18 -29.21
C MET A 124 8.48 -18.52 -29.83
N GLY A 125 9.44 -18.13 -28.98
CA GLY A 125 10.86 -17.99 -29.34
C GLY A 125 11.20 -16.97 -30.44
N VAL A 126 11.57 -15.75 -30.02
CA VAL A 126 12.50 -14.91 -30.81
C VAL A 126 13.76 -14.64 -30.00
N ARG A 127 14.38 -15.73 -29.54
CA ARG A 127 15.82 -15.81 -29.23
C ARG A 127 16.31 -17.12 -29.81
N GLY A 128 16.65 -17.12 -31.09
CA GLY A 128 17.04 -18.36 -31.78
C GLY A 128 17.11 -18.24 -33.29
N ALA A 129 17.61 -17.13 -33.82
CA ALA A 129 18.06 -17.10 -35.21
C ALA A 129 19.52 -17.55 -35.28
N ALA A 130 19.76 -18.81 -34.95
CA ALA A 130 20.95 -19.58 -35.36
C ALA A 130 20.57 -21.06 -35.25
N ALA A 131 20.31 -21.69 -36.38
CA ALA A 131 20.17 -23.14 -36.44
C ALA A 131 21.55 -23.77 -36.15
N GLY A 132 21.64 -24.58 -35.10
CA GLY A 132 22.80 -25.39 -34.78
C GLY A 132 22.77 -25.90 -33.33
N ASP A 133 22.59 -27.22 -33.20
CA ASP A 133 22.60 -28.06 -32.00
C ASP A 133 21.52 -27.83 -30.92
N GLU A 134 20.78 -28.90 -30.63
CA GLU A 134 19.89 -29.04 -29.47
C GLU A 134 20.73 -28.99 -28.19
N GLU A 135 20.90 -27.78 -27.64
CA GLU A 135 21.43 -27.58 -26.29
C GLU A 135 20.29 -27.82 -25.28
N LEU A 136 20.46 -28.83 -24.43
CA LEU A 136 19.60 -29.08 -23.26
C LEU A 136 19.55 -27.81 -22.40
N THR A 137 18.46 -27.05 -22.50
CA THR A 137 18.20 -25.90 -21.63
C THR A 137 17.82 -26.45 -20.26
N TRP A 138 18.77 -26.44 -19.33
CA TRP A 138 18.48 -26.66 -17.92
C TRP A 138 17.56 -25.53 -17.49
N VAL A 139 16.32 -25.86 -17.10
CA VAL A 139 15.47 -24.91 -16.38
C VAL A 139 16.21 -24.60 -15.09
N GLU A 140 16.60 -23.35 -14.91
CA GLU A 140 17.26 -22.92 -13.68
C GLU A 140 16.25 -23.14 -12.54
N GLU A 141 16.61 -23.96 -11.54
CA GLU A 141 15.71 -24.32 -10.43
C GLU A 141 15.13 -23.08 -9.73
N GLY A 142 15.80 -21.92 -9.79
CA GLY A 142 15.30 -20.63 -9.33
C GLY A 142 14.05 -20.13 -10.07
N GLU A 143 14.01 -20.22 -11.41
CA GLU A 143 12.86 -19.73 -12.19
C GLU A 143 11.55 -20.43 -11.78
N GLU A 144 11.62 -21.69 -11.33
CA GLU A 144 10.47 -22.44 -10.83
C GLU A 144 9.90 -21.84 -9.53
N TYR A 145 10.76 -21.47 -8.57
CA TYR A 145 10.32 -20.84 -7.31
C TYR A 145 9.67 -19.47 -7.54
N LEU A 146 10.23 -18.67 -8.45
CA LEU A 146 9.71 -17.35 -8.74
C LEU A 146 8.32 -17.41 -9.34
N GLU A 147 8.11 -18.28 -10.33
CA GLU A 147 6.81 -18.47 -10.97
C GLU A 147 5.79 -19.11 -10.01
N GLN A 148 6.18 -20.10 -9.21
CA GLN A 148 5.32 -20.68 -8.17
C GLN A 148 4.91 -19.62 -7.14
N GLY A 149 5.85 -18.77 -6.71
CA GLY A 149 5.58 -17.68 -5.78
C GLY A 149 4.58 -16.66 -6.32
N LYS A 150 4.74 -16.25 -7.59
CA LYS A 150 3.78 -15.36 -8.29
C LYS A 150 2.39 -16.00 -8.38
N GLU A 151 2.31 -17.29 -8.68
CA GLU A 151 1.05 -18.03 -8.74
C GLU A 151 0.35 -18.09 -7.38
N LEU A 152 1.09 -18.33 -6.30
CA LEU A 152 0.53 -18.30 -4.93
C LEU A 152 0.04 -16.89 -4.54
N ILE A 153 0.74 -15.83 -4.97
CA ILE A 153 0.23 -14.45 -4.80
C ILE A 153 -1.09 -14.27 -5.55
N ARG A 154 -1.21 -14.84 -6.75
CA ARG A 154 -2.42 -14.77 -7.57
C ARG A 154 -3.60 -15.49 -6.94
N THR A 155 -3.39 -16.65 -6.31
CA THR A 155 -4.44 -17.41 -5.61
C THR A 155 -4.80 -16.82 -4.26
N GLY A 156 -4.00 -15.87 -3.75
CA GLY A 156 -4.21 -15.22 -2.45
C GLY A 156 -3.52 -15.94 -1.29
N ASP A 157 -2.70 -16.95 -1.58
CA ASP A 157 -1.95 -17.73 -0.60
C ASP A 157 -0.64 -17.01 -0.22
N TYR A 158 -0.76 -15.77 0.24
CA TYR A 158 0.38 -14.85 0.45
C TYR A 158 1.43 -15.38 1.41
N LYS A 159 1.03 -16.17 2.42
CA LYS A 159 1.98 -16.74 3.37
C LYS A 159 2.87 -17.79 2.69
N GLU A 160 2.26 -18.73 1.96
CA GLU A 160 2.97 -19.79 1.25
C GLU A 160 3.80 -19.20 0.11
N ALA A 161 3.29 -18.19 -0.59
CA ALA A 161 4.06 -17.44 -1.58
C ALA A 161 5.38 -16.91 -1.00
N ARG A 162 5.34 -16.30 0.19
CA ARG A 162 6.55 -15.78 0.85
C ARG A 162 7.53 -16.89 1.23
N GLU A 163 7.03 -18.05 1.66
CA GLU A 163 7.88 -19.20 2.00
C GLU A 163 8.62 -19.72 0.75
N VAL A 164 7.90 -19.95 -0.35
CA VAL A 164 8.46 -20.40 -1.64
C VAL A 164 9.45 -19.38 -2.22
N LEU A 165 9.08 -18.09 -2.22
CA LEU A 165 9.95 -17.04 -2.74
C LEU A 165 11.20 -16.83 -1.88
N GLN A 166 11.11 -17.03 -0.56
CA GLN A 166 12.27 -16.95 0.33
C GLN A 166 13.25 -18.10 0.05
N GLU A 167 12.73 -19.31 -0.18
CA GLU A 167 13.53 -20.45 -0.59
C GLU A 167 14.23 -20.18 -1.92
N GLY A 168 13.51 -19.70 -2.94
CA GLY A 168 14.10 -19.29 -4.23
C GLY A 168 15.17 -18.20 -4.07
N ALA A 169 14.94 -17.20 -3.20
CA ALA A 169 15.91 -16.14 -2.91
C ALA A 169 17.22 -16.68 -2.29
N ASP A 170 17.15 -17.75 -1.50
CA ASP A 170 18.33 -18.38 -0.89
C ASP A 170 19.15 -19.18 -1.93
N TYR A 171 18.53 -19.59 -3.04
CA TYR A 171 19.18 -20.24 -4.18
C TYR A 171 19.66 -19.29 -5.28
N SER A 172 19.33 -18.00 -5.19
CA SER A 172 19.71 -16.99 -6.21
C SER A 172 21.23 -16.89 -6.42
N PHE A 173 21.64 -16.73 -7.68
CA PHE A 173 23.06 -16.66 -8.07
C PHE A 173 23.61 -15.23 -8.09
N SER A 174 22.73 -14.23 -7.99
CA SER A 174 23.11 -12.81 -8.02
C SER A 174 22.26 -11.97 -7.08
N ASP A 175 22.81 -10.83 -6.64
CA ASP A 175 22.04 -9.85 -5.88
C ASP A 175 20.84 -9.32 -6.68
N GLU A 176 20.95 -9.15 -8.00
CA GLU A 176 19.85 -8.66 -8.85
C GLU A 176 18.66 -9.64 -8.85
N GLU A 177 18.94 -10.93 -9.01
CA GLU A 177 17.94 -11.99 -8.96
C GLU A 177 17.29 -12.06 -7.57
N LYS A 178 18.11 -11.99 -6.51
CA LYS A 178 17.61 -11.94 -5.13
C LYS A 178 16.65 -10.78 -4.89
N GLU A 179 16.93 -9.61 -5.46
CA GLU A 179 16.05 -8.45 -5.32
C GLU A 179 14.72 -8.61 -6.05
N GLU A 180 14.66 -9.41 -7.13
CA GLU A 180 13.38 -9.76 -7.74
C GLU A 180 12.51 -10.61 -6.80
N TYR A 181 13.06 -11.64 -6.17
CA TYR A 181 12.33 -12.39 -5.14
C TYR A 181 11.88 -11.47 -4.01
N ASN A 182 12.76 -10.58 -3.56
CA ASN A 182 12.43 -9.64 -2.49
C ASN A 182 11.25 -8.73 -2.87
N PHE A 183 11.18 -8.28 -4.12
CA PHE A 183 10.05 -7.50 -4.61
C PHE A 183 8.72 -8.26 -4.47
N TYR A 184 8.67 -9.54 -4.85
CA TYR A 184 7.45 -10.33 -4.76
C TYR A 184 7.09 -10.72 -3.32
N ILE A 185 8.08 -10.96 -2.45
CA ILE A 185 7.83 -11.16 -1.02
C ILE A 185 7.21 -9.89 -0.41
N ALA A 186 7.75 -8.71 -0.73
CA ALA A 186 7.19 -7.44 -0.27
C ALA A 186 5.77 -7.21 -0.83
N SER A 187 5.53 -7.59 -2.08
CA SER A 187 4.20 -7.55 -2.71
C SER A 187 3.21 -8.44 -1.96
N ALA A 188 3.61 -9.65 -1.59
CA ALA A 188 2.78 -10.57 -0.81
C ALA A 188 2.45 -10.00 0.59
N TYR A 189 3.43 -9.40 1.28
CA TYR A 189 3.17 -8.68 2.54
C TYR A 189 2.14 -7.56 2.37
N ALA A 190 2.31 -6.73 1.34
CA ALA A 190 1.41 -5.61 1.08
C ALA A 190 -0.02 -6.05 0.72
N LEU A 191 -0.17 -7.15 -0.01
CA LEU A 191 -1.47 -7.73 -0.37
C LEU A 191 -2.15 -8.41 0.83
N GLU A 192 -1.37 -8.96 1.77
CA GLU A 192 -1.84 -9.46 3.07
C GLU A 192 -2.26 -8.31 4.02
N GLY A 193 -2.01 -7.05 3.66
CA GLY A 193 -2.30 -5.87 4.48
C GLY A 193 -1.19 -5.49 5.47
N LYS A 194 -0.05 -6.19 5.43
CA LYS A 194 1.11 -5.95 6.29
C LYS A 194 2.03 -4.91 5.66
N SER A 195 1.68 -3.64 5.86
CA SER A 195 2.29 -2.51 5.14
C SER A 195 3.68 -2.16 5.67
N ALA A 196 3.89 -2.24 6.98
CA ALA A 196 5.20 -2.03 7.60
C ALA A 196 6.27 -2.99 7.06
N PRO A 197 6.16 -4.33 7.19
CA PRO A 197 7.19 -5.24 6.71
C PRO A 197 7.40 -5.12 5.18
N ALA A 198 6.34 -4.90 4.40
CA ALA A 198 6.48 -4.63 2.97
C ALA A 198 7.34 -3.39 2.68
N LEU A 199 7.06 -2.29 3.37
CA LEU A 199 7.78 -1.03 3.18
C LEU A 199 9.24 -1.12 3.65
N LEU A 200 9.49 -1.80 4.78
CA LEU A 200 10.84 -2.05 5.27
C LEU A 200 11.67 -2.77 4.22
N MET A 201 11.11 -3.86 3.68
CA MET A 201 11.72 -4.67 2.65
C MET A 201 12.05 -3.82 1.41
N LEU A 202 11.06 -3.14 0.82
CA LEU A 202 11.25 -2.25 -0.34
C LEU A 202 12.20 -1.07 -0.08
N THR A 203 12.39 -0.68 1.18
CA THR A 203 13.34 0.38 1.56
C THR A 203 14.78 -0.11 1.52
N ASN A 204 15.01 -1.37 1.87
CA ASN A 204 16.33 -1.98 1.92
C ASN A 204 16.81 -2.56 0.59
N MET A 205 15.88 -2.76 -0.37
CA MET A 205 16.21 -3.23 -1.71
C MET A 205 17.09 -2.25 -2.49
N LYS A 206 18.03 -2.79 -3.26
CA LYS A 206 18.83 -2.05 -4.26
C LYS A 206 18.29 -2.32 -5.66
N THR A 207 17.30 -1.53 -6.07
CA THR A 207 16.68 -1.69 -7.40
C THR A 207 17.20 -0.64 -8.39
N GLU A 208 17.74 -1.10 -9.52
CA GLU A 208 18.14 -0.23 -10.63
C GLU A 208 16.95 0.08 -11.55
N SER A 209 16.98 1.27 -12.18
CA SER A 209 15.90 1.70 -13.08
C SER A 209 15.76 0.89 -14.36
N SER A 210 16.75 0.04 -14.66
CA SER A 210 16.78 -0.90 -15.80
C SER A 210 16.11 -2.24 -15.50
N THR A 211 15.84 -2.56 -14.23
CA THR A 211 15.23 -3.84 -13.86
C THR A 211 13.79 -3.94 -14.38
N PRO A 212 13.32 -5.13 -14.82
CA PRO A 212 11.98 -5.29 -15.38
C PRO A 212 10.84 -4.89 -14.43
N TYR A 213 11.03 -5.09 -13.12
CA TYR A 213 10.04 -4.79 -12.08
C TYR A 213 10.16 -3.38 -11.49
N TYR A 214 11.04 -2.52 -12.00
CA TYR A 214 11.29 -1.19 -11.42
C TYR A 214 10.04 -0.31 -11.34
N SER A 215 9.21 -0.31 -12.39
CA SER A 215 7.96 0.47 -12.38
C SER A 215 7.01 0.03 -11.27
N ASP A 216 6.99 -1.27 -10.99
CA ASP A 216 6.06 -1.90 -10.06
C ASP A 216 6.55 -1.70 -8.63
N TYR A 217 7.87 -1.79 -8.44
CA TYR A 217 8.57 -1.34 -7.25
C TYR A 217 8.22 0.12 -6.90
N VAL A 218 8.31 1.04 -7.88
CA VAL A 218 7.99 2.46 -7.66
C VAL A 218 6.53 2.65 -7.26
N LEU A 219 5.61 1.95 -7.92
CA LEU A 219 4.18 2.03 -7.61
C LEU A 219 3.85 1.47 -6.23
N LEU A 220 4.35 0.28 -5.90
CA LEU A 220 4.08 -0.38 -4.64
C LEU A 220 4.67 0.39 -3.46
N LYS A 221 5.96 0.76 -3.56
CA LYS A 221 6.61 1.56 -2.52
C LYS A 221 5.96 2.94 -2.40
N GLY A 222 5.60 3.57 -3.52
CA GLY A 222 4.87 4.83 -3.55
C GLY A 222 3.51 4.76 -2.84
N LYS A 223 2.72 3.72 -3.12
CA LYS A 223 1.45 3.43 -2.42
C LYS A 223 1.66 3.36 -0.91
N LEU A 224 2.59 2.52 -0.46
CA LEU A 224 2.85 2.30 0.97
C LEU A 224 3.34 3.58 1.67
N LEU A 225 4.14 4.40 0.98
CA LEU A 225 4.56 5.71 1.49
C LEU A 225 3.39 6.68 1.61
N ILE A 226 2.45 6.70 0.65
CA ILE A 226 1.24 7.54 0.72
C ILE A 226 0.32 7.09 1.85
N GLU A 227 0.07 5.78 1.97
CA GLU A 227 -0.71 5.18 3.06
C GLU A 227 -0.08 5.46 4.42
N GLY A 228 1.25 5.44 4.51
CA GLY A 228 2.01 5.86 5.70
C GLY A 228 2.20 7.37 5.87
N LEU A 229 1.43 8.19 5.14
CA LEU A 229 1.46 9.67 5.20
C LEU A 229 2.82 10.31 4.90
N ALA A 230 3.74 9.57 4.29
CA ALA A 230 5.10 10.00 3.96
C ALA A 230 5.17 10.64 2.57
N TYR A 231 4.31 11.63 2.31
CA TYR A 231 4.12 12.26 0.99
C TYR A 231 5.40 12.80 0.37
N LYS A 232 6.30 13.37 1.19
CA LYS A 232 7.59 13.89 0.71
C LYS A 232 8.51 12.77 0.22
N LYS A 233 8.56 11.62 0.92
CA LYS A 233 9.34 10.46 0.49
C LYS A 233 8.75 9.84 -0.78
N ALA A 234 7.42 9.76 -0.87
CA ALA A 234 6.74 9.30 -2.08
C ALA A 234 7.06 10.18 -3.29
N LEU A 235 7.01 11.51 -3.15
CA LEU A 235 7.38 12.44 -4.23
C LEU A 235 8.82 12.27 -4.68
N LEU A 236 9.77 12.14 -3.75
CA LEU A 236 11.18 11.93 -4.12
C LEU A 236 11.36 10.66 -4.97
N LEU A 237 10.65 9.58 -4.62
CA LEU A 237 10.66 8.33 -5.39
C LEU A 237 10.04 8.53 -6.78
N PHE A 238 8.89 9.20 -6.87
CA PHE A 238 8.21 9.47 -8.14
C PHE A 238 9.01 10.41 -9.04
N ASP A 239 9.59 11.47 -8.49
CA ASP A 239 10.43 12.41 -9.23
C ASP A 239 11.65 11.73 -9.84
N GLN A 240 12.22 10.72 -9.15
CA GLN A 240 13.30 9.90 -9.71
C GLN A 240 12.84 9.11 -10.94
N TYR A 241 11.69 8.46 -10.87
CA TYR A 241 11.10 7.73 -12.00
C TYR A 241 10.77 8.66 -13.17
N LEU A 242 10.18 9.82 -12.87
CA LEU A 242 9.75 10.82 -13.86
C LEU A 242 10.90 11.62 -14.50
N LYS A 243 12.18 11.35 -14.19
CA LYS A 243 13.32 11.96 -14.90
C LYS A 243 13.38 11.54 -16.37
N LYS A 244 12.86 10.37 -16.71
CA LYS A 244 12.78 9.83 -18.07
C LYS A 244 11.38 9.26 -18.31
N PRO A 245 10.35 10.13 -18.33
CA PRO A 245 8.97 9.68 -18.38
C PRO A 245 8.70 9.06 -19.76
N ASP A 246 7.98 7.93 -19.76
CA ASP A 246 7.39 7.38 -20.97
C ASP A 246 5.92 7.82 -21.09
N ARG A 247 5.18 7.27 -22.07
CA ARG A 247 3.73 7.49 -22.19
C ARG A 247 2.91 6.29 -21.73
N SER A 248 3.46 5.49 -20.82
CA SER A 248 2.76 4.33 -20.27
C SER A 248 1.65 4.75 -19.30
N GLU A 249 0.74 3.81 -19.04
CA GLU A 249 -0.24 3.93 -17.96
C GLU A 249 0.45 4.06 -16.59
N THR A 250 1.66 3.50 -16.40
CA THR A 250 2.41 3.64 -15.13
C THR A 250 2.85 5.07 -14.90
N THR A 251 3.43 5.70 -15.91
CA THR A 251 3.82 7.11 -15.85
C THR A 251 2.60 8.00 -15.60
N GLN A 252 1.45 7.71 -16.22
CA GLN A 252 0.21 8.43 -15.97
C GLN A 252 -0.24 8.32 -14.51
N LEU A 253 -0.25 7.11 -13.94
CA LEU A 253 -0.60 6.88 -12.54
C LEU A 253 0.39 7.58 -11.60
N ILE A 254 1.70 7.53 -11.89
CA ILE A 254 2.72 8.18 -11.06
C ILE A 254 2.52 9.70 -11.05
N TYR A 255 2.25 10.34 -12.19
CA TYR A 255 1.90 11.77 -12.20
C TYR A 255 0.66 12.06 -11.33
N PHE A 256 -0.38 11.24 -11.44
CA PHE A 256 -1.59 11.39 -10.62
C PHE A 256 -1.30 11.25 -9.11
N LEU A 257 -0.51 10.25 -8.71
CA LEU A 257 -0.11 10.06 -7.31
C LEU A 257 0.79 11.20 -6.82
N SER A 258 1.72 11.70 -7.64
CA SER A 258 2.53 12.88 -7.32
C SER A 258 1.66 14.12 -7.12
N ALA A 259 0.57 14.28 -7.87
CA ALA A 259 -0.37 15.38 -7.64
C ALA A 259 -1.09 15.28 -6.28
N LEU A 260 -1.51 14.08 -5.87
CA LEU A 260 -2.09 13.85 -4.54
C LEU A 260 -1.09 14.22 -3.42
N CYS A 261 0.16 13.77 -3.55
CA CYS A 261 1.20 14.13 -2.60
C CYS A 261 1.43 15.66 -2.54
N ASN A 262 1.52 16.32 -3.69
CA ASN A 262 1.69 17.77 -3.74
C ASN A 262 0.49 18.53 -3.15
N GLN A 263 -0.74 18.03 -3.33
CA GLN A 263 -1.90 18.61 -2.66
C GLN A 263 -1.78 18.53 -1.13
N ARG A 264 -1.32 17.40 -0.58
CA ARG A 264 -1.12 17.25 0.88
C ARG A 264 0.01 18.07 1.45
N LEU A 265 0.99 18.40 0.61
CA LEU A 265 2.08 19.30 0.97
C LEU A 265 1.76 20.77 0.65
N GLU A 266 0.51 21.08 0.28
CA GLU A 266 0.03 22.43 -0.08
C GLU A 266 0.77 23.05 -1.28
N ASN A 267 1.45 22.23 -2.09
CA ASN A 267 2.17 22.63 -3.30
C ASN A 267 1.22 22.69 -4.49
N ARG A 268 0.23 23.59 -4.45
CA ARG A 268 -0.86 23.66 -5.45
C ARG A 268 -0.37 23.75 -6.90
N ARG A 269 0.66 24.55 -7.17
CA ARG A 269 1.20 24.72 -8.53
C ARG A 269 1.72 23.40 -9.10
N ASP A 270 2.48 22.66 -8.30
CA ASP A 270 3.10 21.40 -8.73
C ASP A 270 2.06 20.29 -8.80
N ALA A 271 1.02 20.34 -7.94
CA ALA A 271 -0.15 19.47 -8.06
C ALA A 271 -0.86 19.67 -9.41
N ILE A 272 -1.16 20.91 -9.80
CA ILE A 272 -1.79 21.22 -11.09
C ILE A 272 -0.92 20.72 -12.25
N SER A 273 0.38 21.03 -12.24
CA SER A 273 1.30 20.60 -13.29
C SER A 273 1.33 19.07 -13.47
N ASN A 274 1.31 18.32 -12.38
CA ASN A 274 1.28 16.86 -12.44
C ASN A 274 -0.07 16.32 -12.94
N LEU A 275 -1.19 16.97 -12.61
CA LEU A 275 -2.51 16.58 -13.12
C LEU A 275 -2.65 16.86 -14.61
N GLU A 276 -2.10 17.96 -15.10
CA GLU A 276 -2.03 18.26 -16.54
C GLU A 276 -1.22 17.18 -17.27
N ALA A 277 -0.04 16.83 -16.76
CA ALA A 277 0.78 15.76 -17.33
C ALA A 277 0.06 14.40 -17.34
N ALA A 278 -0.62 14.03 -16.24
CA ALA A 278 -1.46 12.84 -16.20
C ALA A 278 -2.61 12.90 -17.22
N TYR A 279 -3.28 14.03 -17.35
CA TYR A 279 -4.37 14.22 -18.31
C TYR A 279 -3.90 14.12 -19.77
N GLU A 280 -2.72 14.65 -20.08
CA GLU A 280 -2.16 14.67 -21.44
C GLU A 280 -1.75 13.29 -21.96
N ILE A 281 -1.31 12.38 -21.09
CA ILE A 281 -0.91 11.02 -21.51
C ILE A 281 -2.11 10.26 -22.10
N ASN A 282 -3.24 10.24 -21.38
CA ASN A 282 -4.49 9.65 -21.87
C ASN A 282 -5.69 10.23 -21.10
N ASN A 283 -6.33 11.26 -21.65
CA ASN A 283 -7.48 11.91 -21.01
C ASN A 283 -8.71 11.00 -20.84
N SER A 284 -8.79 9.91 -21.62
CA SER A 284 -9.89 8.96 -21.60
C SER A 284 -9.66 7.78 -20.65
N SER A 285 -8.49 7.68 -20.03
CA SER A 285 -8.25 6.69 -18.99
C SER A 285 -8.96 7.06 -17.69
N GLU A 286 -9.01 6.11 -16.75
CA GLU A 286 -9.50 6.39 -15.40
C GLU A 286 -8.71 7.52 -14.74
N TYR A 287 -7.38 7.50 -14.85
CA TYR A 287 -6.48 8.50 -14.28
C TYR A 287 -6.61 9.86 -14.96
N GLY A 288 -6.78 9.91 -16.27
CA GLY A 288 -7.02 11.16 -17.00
C GLY A 288 -8.32 11.83 -16.55
N ARG A 289 -9.41 11.07 -16.42
CA ARG A 289 -10.69 11.59 -15.88
C ARG A 289 -10.60 11.98 -14.41
N ALA A 290 -9.87 11.22 -13.59
CA ALA A 290 -9.64 11.57 -12.19
C ALA A 290 -8.82 12.85 -12.07
N ALA A 291 -7.76 12.99 -12.87
CA ALA A 291 -6.92 14.19 -12.91
C ALA A 291 -7.74 15.43 -13.28
N ARG A 292 -8.60 15.32 -14.29
CA ARG A 292 -9.48 16.43 -14.68
C ARG A 292 -10.41 16.86 -13.55
N ARG A 293 -11.11 15.91 -12.92
CA ARG A 293 -12.00 16.19 -11.79
C ARG A 293 -11.26 16.83 -10.62
N MET A 294 -10.02 16.40 -10.37
CA MET A 294 -9.22 16.96 -9.29
C MET A 294 -8.78 18.39 -9.58
N MET A 295 -8.36 18.70 -10.81
CA MET A 295 -8.02 20.07 -11.22
C MET A 295 -9.19 21.05 -11.06
N ASP A 296 -10.41 20.62 -11.38
CA ASP A 296 -11.61 21.47 -11.25
C ASP A 296 -11.94 21.80 -9.76
N ASN A 297 -11.35 21.08 -8.80
CA ASN A 297 -11.59 21.25 -7.36
C ASN A 297 -10.38 21.84 -6.58
N LEU A 298 -9.26 22.12 -7.24
CA LEU A 298 -8.06 22.72 -6.64
C LEU A 298 -8.10 24.24 -6.71
#